data_AF-A0A352XVR7-F1
#
_entry.id   AF-A0A352XVR7-F1
#
_cell.length_a   1.000
_cell.length_b   1.000
_cell.length_c   1.000
_cell.angle_alpha   90.00
_cell.angle_beta   90.00
_cell.angle_gamma   90.00
#
_symmetry.space_group_name_H-M   'P 1'
#
loop_
_entity.id
_entity.type
_entity.pdbx_description
1 polymer ?
#
loop_
_entity_poly.entity_id
_entity_poly.type
_entity_poly.pdbx_seq_one_letter_code
_entity_poly.pdbx_strand_id
1 'polypeptide(L)' 'GEIPYGQMLDELRDTGYVGTELGDWGFMPTEPAALKEELQRRKLAMVGAFVPVALKY' A
#
# COMPACT_ATOMS: atom_id res chain seq x y z
N GLY A 1 -4.58 -11.00 14.66
CA GLY A 1 -4.97 -9.62 14.34
C GLY A 1 -4.18 -9.18 13.13
N GLU A 2 -4.70 -8.24 12.35
CA GLU A 2 -3.94 -7.65 11.25
C GLU A 2 -2.76 -6.83 11.77
N ILE A 3 -1.67 -6.80 11.01
CA ILE A 3 -0.50 -5.96 11.30
C ILE A 3 -0.71 -4.55 10.73
N PRO A 4 -0.17 -3.49 11.36
CA PRO A 4 -0.22 -2.15 10.80
C PRO A 4 0.51 -2.08 9.45
N TYR A 5 0.05 -1.23 8.54
CA TYR A 5 0.65 -1.08 7.20
C TYR A 5 2.16 -0.78 7.26
N GLY A 6 2.61 -0.01 8.26
CA GLY A 6 4.02 0.34 8.42
C GLY A 6 4.90 -0.89 8.60
N GLN A 7 4.49 -1.81 9.48
CA GLN A 7 5.19 -3.07 9.70
C GLN A 7 5.21 -3.91 8.42
N MET A 8 4.07 -4.06 7.76
CA MET A 8 3.97 -4.81 6.51
C MET A 8 4.92 -4.28 5.43
N LEU A 9 4.96 -2.95 5.22
CA LEU A 9 5.84 -2.34 4.21
C LEU A 9 7.32 -2.49 4.58
N ASP A 10 7.67 -2.41 5.87
CA ASP A 10 9.04 -2.64 6.33
C ASP A 10 9.48 -4.08 6.08
N GLU A 11 8.60 -5.05 6.34
CA GLU A 11 8.86 -6.47 6.05
C GLU A 11 9.00 -6.76 4.55
N LEU A 12 8.21 -6.11 3.68
CA LEU A 12 8.40 -6.21 2.22
C LEU A 12 9.79 -5.75 1.79
N ARG A 13 10.24 -4.60 2.30
CA ARG A 13 11.59 -4.09 2.03
C ARG A 13 12.66 -5.07 2.52
N ASP A 14 12.55 -5.54 3.76
CA ASP A 14 13.58 -6.35 4.42
C ASP A 14 13.70 -7.75 3.80
N THR A 15 12.64 -8.22 3.15
CA THR A 15 12.61 -9.48 2.39
C THR A 15 13.00 -9.33 0.92
N GLY A 16 13.28 -8.10 0.46
CA GLY A 16 13.80 -7.80 -0.88
C GLY A 16 12.75 -7.53 -1.95
N TYR A 17 11.48 -7.36 -1.57
CA TYR A 17 10.46 -6.90 -2.52
C TYR A 17 10.67 -5.42 -2.88
N VAL A 18 10.30 -5.08 -4.10
CA VAL A 18 10.47 -3.73 -4.67
C VAL A 18 9.15 -3.02 -4.94
N GLY A 19 8.02 -3.63 -4.56
CA GLY A 19 6.70 -3.06 -4.78
C GLY A 19 5.62 -3.69 -3.91
N THR A 20 4.47 -3.01 -3.89
CA THR A 20 3.28 -3.42 -3.14
C THR A 20 2.02 -3.05 -3.91
N GLU A 21 0.90 -3.67 -3.55
CA GLU A 21 -0.43 -3.20 -3.92
C GLU A 21 -0.99 -2.30 -2.81
N LEU A 22 -1.94 -1.41 -3.15
CA LEU A 22 -2.56 -0.49 -2.18
C LEU A 22 -3.27 -1.21 -1.03
N GLY A 23 -3.75 -2.44 -1.27
CA GLY A 23 -4.62 -3.18 -0.37
C GLY A 23 -6.01 -2.54 -0.28
N ASP A 24 -6.72 -2.84 0.80
CA ASP A 24 -8.05 -2.28 1.06
C ASP A 24 -8.00 -0.75 1.25
N TRP A 25 -9.02 -0.06 0.73
CA TRP A 25 -9.10 1.39 0.86
C TRP A 25 -9.16 1.82 2.33
N GLY A 26 -8.16 2.61 2.74
CA GLY A 26 -8.01 3.07 4.14
C GLY A 26 -7.03 2.26 4.99
N PHE A 27 -6.48 1.16 4.49
CA PHE A 27 -5.40 0.44 5.18
C PHE A 27 -4.07 1.22 5.14
N MET A 28 -3.72 1.76 3.96
CA MET A 28 -2.64 2.72 3.77
C MET A 28 -3.17 4.16 3.75
N PRO A 29 -2.31 5.19 3.86
CA PRO A 29 -2.74 6.58 3.71
C PRO A 29 -3.52 6.81 2.42
N THR A 30 -4.67 7.47 2.53
CA THR A 30 -5.51 7.86 1.38
C THR A 30 -5.10 9.20 0.79
N GLU A 31 -4.30 9.99 1.50
CA GLU A 31 -3.69 11.21 0.99
C GLU A 31 -2.49 10.83 0.10
N PRO A 32 -2.48 11.25 -1.19
CA PRO A 32 -1.47 10.80 -2.15
C PRO A 32 -0.02 11.15 -1.80
N ALA A 33 0.25 12.31 -1.21
CA ALA A 33 1.61 12.71 -0.82
C ALA A 33 2.14 11.87 0.34
N ALA A 34 1.31 11.60 1.35
CA ALA A 34 1.63 10.75 2.49
C ALA A 34 1.89 9.30 2.04
N LEU A 35 1.03 8.77 1.16
CA LEU A 35 1.23 7.44 0.57
C LEU A 35 2.57 7.36 -0.18
N LYS A 36 2.86 8.38 -1.00
CA LYS A 36 4.11 8.47 -1.75
C LYS A 36 5.32 8.50 -0.83
N GLU A 37 5.27 9.26 0.28
CA GLU A 37 6.34 9.34 1.26
C GLU A 37 6.64 7.97 1.90
N GLU A 38 5.59 7.25 2.32
CA GLU A 38 5.71 5.93 2.94
C GLU A 38 6.38 4.90 2.00
N LEU A 39 6.04 4.94 0.71
CA LEU A 39 6.62 4.08 -0.32
C LEU A 39 8.06 4.47 -0.66
N GLN A 40 8.33 5.77 -0.84
CA GLN A 40 9.65 6.27 -1.18
C GLN A 40 10.68 6.01 -0.08
N ARG A 41 10.31 6.18 1.19
CA ARG A 41 11.17 5.87 2.34
C ARG A 41 11.66 4.43 2.32
N ARG A 42 10.88 3.52 1.72
CA ARG A 42 11.17 2.07 1.65
C ARG A 42 11.59 1.58 0.27
N LYS A 43 11.71 2.49 -0.71
CA LYS A 43 12.02 2.16 -2.11
C LYS A 43 11.04 1.14 -2.72
N LEU A 44 9.76 1.22 -2.33
CA LEU A 44 8.71 0.39 -2.89
C LEU A 44 7.98 1.13 -4.00
N ALA A 45 7.67 0.45 -5.10
CA ALA A 45 6.78 0.92 -6.14
C ALA A 45 5.32 0.58 -5.82
N MET A 46 4.40 1.48 -6.15
CA MET A 46 2.98 1.12 -6.23
C MET A 46 2.74 0.36 -7.53
N VAL A 47 2.44 -0.93 -7.45
CA VAL A 47 2.25 -1.79 -8.63
C VAL A 47 0.79 -1.74 -9.10
N GLY A 48 -0.15 -1.55 -8.18
CA GLY A 48 -1.58 -1.50 -8.50
C GLY A 48 -2.47 -1.22 -7.30
N ALA A 49 -3.74 -0.96 -7.60
CA ALA A 49 -4.81 -0.85 -6.63
C ALA A 49 -6.09 -1.42 -7.26
N PHE A 50 -6.90 -2.10 -6.45
CA PHE A 50 -8.22 -2.57 -6.85
C PHE A 50 -9.27 -1.88 -5.98
N VAL A 51 -10.21 -1.19 -6.62
CA VAL A 51 -11.35 -0.56 -5.94
C VAL A 51 -12.63 -1.10 -6.60
N PRO A 52 -13.42 -1.94 -5.91
CA PRO A 52 -14.65 -2.45 -6.47
C PRO A 52 -15.68 -1.32 -6.59
N VAL A 53 -16.38 -1.27 -7.72
CA VAL A 53 -17.53 -0.37 -7.93
C VAL A 53 -18.78 -1.22 -8.05
N ALA A 54 -19.81 -0.89 -7.26
CA ALA A 54 -21.13 -1.51 -7.39
C ALA A 54 -21.85 -0.93 -8.63
N LEU A 55 -21.73 -1.62 -9.77
CA LEU A 55 -22.54 -1.30 -10.95
C LEU A 55 -23.99 -1.72 -10.67
N LYS A 56 -24.90 -0.74 -10.66
CA LYS A 56 -26.35 -0.99 -10.60
C LYS A 56 -26.90 -0.96 -12.03
N TYR A 57 -27.62 -2.02 -12.40
CA TYR A 57 -28.46 -2.06 -13.59
C TYR A 57 -29.87 -1.60 -13.23
#